data_AF-A0A6G2J5U0-F1
#
_entry.id   AF-A0A6G2J5U0-F1
#
_cell.length_a   1.000
_cell.length_b   1.000
_cell.length_c   1.000
_cell.angle_alpha   90.00
_cell.angle_beta   90.00
_cell.angle_gamma   90.00
#
_symmetry.space_group_name_H-M   'P 1'
#
loop_
_entity.id
_entity.type
_entity.pdbx_description
1 polymer ?
#
loop_
_entity_poly.entity_id
_entity_poly.type
_entity_poly.pdbx_seq_one_letter_code
_entity_poly.pdbx_strand_id
1 'polypeptide(L)'
;MSTEQSKAAEYIQKKSVTTCMKRNVLQMSKETPTRTAAERLREHELDEILVIQDNTCIGIVTDKDILSKVGDVSINAEHTTLQDIMTTQVTSIDRKKNLHAALDIMKETRHNKLPVTGKGGRVLGIIYRREILDRARWAASQATPRLMSPPTKAILGNLGFVLQFAGVLLLLPALVSTFMADTVTATGIYLSLVLLLVMGFFLNSYGEKARMNMRQASVVVLSSLFLLSLFGTIPYLYLPTDDATAITYVISIDTFANAFFSSAAGFTTGGISLYDTPEDLPQSFTFYRSYTQMIGGMSFIYLVITAFYPNSKLAGMRSFITGKDLHMRELFGTITIIFALYVTIVALLLYFMGDDNLMDDFSLAMSTLATGGFVPHSEIIQNMEWPKQIVLMGAMILGAMPFALHYGMVSKKGRMPVIGREVSVYIAMLAVAIIIFAWVGGVDLLSSAFYAISASTTAGVQPTSLADLAIPGQYILIVLMLVGGCGFSTAGGIKMFRLFYLNNAFKMIFPKRRAEVSAESRRDIRAALIVVIAFPTVAYMCGVYLVEFEDADPDLAFFDAVGIITTGGLSTGVVDFETSAHTKILLSMLMIFGRLEIIALVYAIAPRIIGRN
;
A
#
# COMPACT_ATOMS: atom_id res chain seq x y z
N MET A 1 -18.54 11.96 -22.49
CA MET A 1 -19.05 11.01 -21.47
C MET A 1 -17.96 10.00 -21.19
N SER A 2 -17.69 9.68 -19.91
CA SER A 2 -16.74 8.61 -19.61
C SER A 2 -17.26 7.28 -20.18
N THR A 3 -16.37 6.36 -20.58
CA THR A 3 -16.72 5.04 -21.13
C THR A 3 -17.60 4.24 -20.16
N GLU A 4 -17.46 4.50 -18.85
CA GLU A 4 -18.29 3.97 -17.77
C GLU A 4 -19.74 4.46 -17.85
N GLN A 5 -19.96 5.77 -18.04
CA GLN A 5 -21.29 6.36 -18.22
C GLN A 5 -21.96 5.84 -19.50
N SER A 6 -21.18 5.67 -20.58
CA SER A 6 -21.68 5.13 -21.85
C SER A 6 -22.17 3.69 -21.72
N LYS A 7 -21.42 2.81 -21.03
CA LYS A 7 -21.81 1.41 -20.85
C LYS A 7 -22.92 1.21 -19.84
N ALA A 8 -22.98 2.02 -18.78
CA ALA A 8 -24.11 2.03 -17.86
C ALA A 8 -25.40 2.41 -18.60
N ALA A 9 -25.36 3.47 -19.42
CA ALA A 9 -26.48 3.89 -20.25
C ALA A 9 -26.86 2.81 -21.28
N GLU A 10 -25.88 2.23 -21.97
CA GLU A 10 -26.10 1.15 -22.93
C GLU A 10 -26.73 -0.10 -22.28
N TYR A 11 -26.28 -0.49 -21.09
CA TYR A 11 -26.85 -1.61 -20.34
C TYR A 11 -28.31 -1.36 -19.98
N ILE A 12 -28.62 -0.16 -19.47
CA ILE A 12 -29.98 0.24 -19.09
C ILE A 12 -30.91 0.27 -20.33
N GLN A 13 -30.40 0.69 -21.49
CA GLN A 13 -31.16 0.76 -22.73
C GLN A 13 -31.40 -0.63 -23.37
N LYS A 14 -30.43 -1.55 -23.30
CA LYS A 14 -30.51 -2.86 -23.97
C LYS A 14 -31.15 -3.96 -23.14
N LYS A 15 -31.02 -3.93 -21.81
CA LYS A 15 -31.51 -5.02 -20.96
C LYS A 15 -32.99 -4.89 -20.65
N SER A 16 -33.69 -6.02 -20.71
CA SER A 16 -35.09 -6.14 -20.29
C SER A 16 -35.20 -6.10 -18.76
N VAL A 17 -36.33 -5.57 -18.29
CA VAL A 17 -36.74 -5.59 -16.87
C VAL A 17 -36.68 -6.97 -16.23
N THR A 18 -36.88 -8.04 -17.00
CA THR A 18 -36.81 -9.42 -16.51
C THR A 18 -35.42 -9.83 -15.98
N THR A 19 -34.38 -9.10 -16.36
CA THR A 19 -33.00 -9.35 -15.92
C THR A 19 -32.76 -8.94 -14.46
N CYS A 20 -33.54 -7.98 -13.96
CA CYS A 20 -33.34 -7.36 -12.65
C CYS A 20 -34.55 -7.50 -11.72
N MET A 21 -35.62 -8.17 -12.16
CA MET A 21 -36.83 -8.38 -11.35
C MET A 21 -36.60 -9.48 -10.30
N LYS A 22 -37.14 -9.27 -9.10
CA LYS A 22 -37.33 -10.34 -8.11
C LYS A 22 -38.58 -11.13 -8.49
N ARG A 23 -38.42 -12.45 -8.58
CA ARG A 23 -39.51 -13.39 -8.92
C ARG A 23 -40.24 -13.91 -7.69
N ASN A 24 -39.58 -13.90 -6.53
CA ASN A 24 -40.20 -14.26 -5.27
C ASN A 24 -41.00 -13.05 -4.77
N VAL A 25 -42.29 -13.04 -5.09
CA VAL A 25 -43.25 -12.00 -4.67
C VAL A 25 -44.47 -12.68 -4.07
N LEU A 26 -44.91 -12.19 -2.92
CA LEU A 26 -46.17 -12.63 -2.32
C LEU A 26 -47.33 -12.04 -3.11
N GLN A 27 -48.23 -12.91 -3.53
CA GLN A 27 -49.44 -12.57 -4.28
C GLN A 27 -50.64 -13.01 -3.46
N MET A 28 -51.54 -12.08 -3.11
CA MET A 28 -52.70 -12.37 -2.25
C MET A 28 -53.97 -11.70 -2.78
N SER A 29 -55.13 -12.24 -2.42
CA SER A 29 -56.44 -11.66 -2.79
C SER A 29 -56.74 -10.42 -1.95
N LYS A 30 -57.51 -9.48 -2.49
CA LYS A 30 -57.88 -8.23 -1.79
C LYS A 30 -58.69 -8.47 -0.51
N GLU A 31 -59.40 -9.58 -0.41
CA GLU A 31 -60.19 -10.01 0.75
C GLU A 31 -59.34 -10.64 1.87
N THR A 32 -58.03 -10.79 1.67
CA THR A 32 -57.15 -11.39 2.67
C THR A 32 -57.08 -10.50 3.92
N PRO A 33 -57.30 -11.04 5.13
CA PRO A 33 -57.13 -10.29 6.37
C PRO A 33 -55.70 -9.82 6.59
N THR A 34 -55.55 -8.64 7.19
CA THR A 34 -54.25 -8.00 7.43
C THR A 34 -53.35 -8.85 8.34
N ARG A 35 -53.93 -9.58 9.31
CA ARG A 35 -53.20 -10.55 10.16
C ARG A 35 -52.51 -11.63 9.35
N THR A 36 -53.24 -12.29 8.45
CA THR A 36 -52.71 -13.36 7.59
C THR A 36 -51.64 -12.82 6.64
N ALA A 37 -51.84 -11.61 6.12
CA ALA A 37 -50.85 -10.92 5.30
C ALA A 37 -49.53 -10.65 6.06
N ALA A 38 -49.61 -10.16 7.30
CA ALA A 38 -48.45 -9.92 8.15
C ALA A 38 -47.70 -11.22 8.51
N GLU A 39 -48.42 -12.30 8.81
CA GLU A 39 -47.84 -13.63 9.07
C GLU A 39 -47.05 -14.14 7.86
N ARG A 40 -47.60 -13.98 6.65
CA ARG A 40 -46.95 -14.39 5.40
C ARG A 40 -45.72 -13.55 5.05
N LEU A 41 -45.76 -12.24 5.27
CA LEU A 41 -44.59 -11.36 5.10
C LEU A 41 -43.43 -11.81 6.00
N ARG A 42 -43.73 -12.13 7.26
CA ARG A 42 -42.73 -12.64 8.22
C ARG A 42 -42.22 -14.02 7.85
N GLU A 43 -43.10 -14.96 7.50
CA GLU A 43 -42.72 -16.34 7.16
C GLU A 43 -41.81 -16.42 5.94
N HIS A 44 -42.00 -15.55 4.94
CA HIS A 44 -41.22 -15.57 3.71
C HIS A 44 -40.12 -14.52 3.66
N GLU A 45 -39.92 -13.75 4.74
CA GLU A 45 -38.94 -12.65 4.83
C GLU A 45 -39.04 -11.68 3.64
N LEU A 46 -40.25 -11.28 3.30
CA LEU A 46 -40.53 -10.33 2.22
C LEU A 46 -41.11 -9.03 2.78
N ASP A 47 -40.86 -7.93 2.07
CA ASP A 47 -41.23 -6.58 2.53
C ASP A 47 -42.63 -6.13 2.03
N GLU A 48 -43.21 -6.87 1.08
CA GLU A 48 -44.40 -6.41 0.36
C GLU A 48 -45.24 -7.52 -0.29
N ILE A 49 -46.53 -7.23 -0.43
CA ILE A 49 -47.55 -8.08 -1.04
C ILE A 49 -48.10 -7.37 -2.27
N LEU A 50 -48.19 -8.12 -3.38
CA LEU A 50 -48.94 -7.72 -4.56
C LEU A 50 -50.37 -8.23 -4.42
N VAL A 51 -51.32 -7.31 -4.35
CA VAL A 51 -52.75 -7.63 -4.28
C VAL A 51 -53.26 -7.89 -5.70
N ILE A 52 -53.87 -9.06 -5.90
CA ILE A 52 -54.29 -9.54 -7.22
C ILE A 52 -55.79 -9.78 -7.27
N GLN A 53 -56.40 -9.39 -8.38
CA GLN A 53 -57.75 -9.76 -8.78
C GLN A 53 -57.74 -10.18 -10.25
N ASP A 54 -58.32 -11.33 -10.59
CA ASP A 54 -58.40 -11.85 -11.95
C ASP A 54 -57.04 -11.89 -12.68
N ASN A 55 -55.98 -12.35 -11.98
CA ASN A 55 -54.57 -12.36 -12.42
C ASN A 55 -53.93 -10.98 -12.70
N THR A 56 -54.59 -9.88 -12.38
CA THR A 56 -54.06 -8.52 -12.52
C THR A 56 -53.67 -7.92 -11.16
N CYS A 57 -52.55 -7.19 -11.11
CA CYS A 57 -52.15 -6.47 -9.89
C CYS A 57 -53.01 -5.21 -9.74
N ILE A 58 -53.80 -5.16 -8.66
CA ILE A 58 -54.69 -4.06 -8.35
C ILE A 58 -54.22 -3.24 -7.14
N GLY A 59 -53.24 -3.75 -6.38
CA GLY A 59 -52.72 -3.08 -5.19
C GLY A 59 -51.34 -3.56 -4.77
N ILE A 60 -50.65 -2.72 -3.99
CA ILE A 60 -49.42 -3.09 -3.27
C ILE A 60 -49.63 -2.74 -1.80
N VAL A 61 -49.22 -3.65 -0.90
CA VAL A 61 -49.22 -3.46 0.56
C VAL A 61 -47.83 -3.74 1.09
N THR A 62 -47.32 -2.84 1.93
CA THR A 62 -46.05 -3.00 2.65
C THR A 62 -46.26 -3.21 4.15
N ASP A 63 -45.20 -3.63 4.84
CA ASP A 63 -45.12 -3.65 6.30
C ASP A 63 -45.54 -2.30 6.92
N LYS A 64 -45.13 -1.18 6.32
CA LYS A 64 -45.50 0.17 6.75
C LYS A 64 -47.00 0.45 6.61
N ASP A 65 -47.62 0.01 5.51
CA ASP A 65 -49.06 0.21 5.30
C ASP A 65 -49.86 -0.55 6.35
N ILE A 66 -49.45 -1.79 6.65
CA ILE A 66 -50.04 -2.61 7.71
C ILE A 66 -49.87 -1.93 9.08
N LEU A 67 -48.64 -1.55 9.44
CA LEU A 67 -48.35 -0.93 10.74
C LEU A 67 -49.07 0.41 10.94
N SER A 68 -49.15 1.22 9.88
CA SER A 68 -49.83 2.52 9.94
C SER A 68 -51.33 2.40 10.20
N LYS A 69 -51.95 1.28 9.79
CA LYS A 69 -53.39 1.06 9.95
C LYS A 69 -53.75 0.27 11.19
N VAL A 70 -52.95 -0.72 11.56
CA VAL A 70 -53.17 -1.54 12.76
C VAL A 70 -52.74 -0.81 14.05
N GLY A 71 -51.92 0.24 13.95
CA GLY A 71 -51.56 1.10 15.08
C GLY A 71 -52.64 2.09 15.53
N ASP A 72 -53.77 2.18 14.80
CA ASP A 72 -54.90 3.04 15.13
C ASP A 72 -55.86 2.30 16.10
N VAL A 73 -56.13 2.90 17.26
CA VAL A 73 -56.81 2.25 18.40
C VAL A 73 -58.22 1.74 18.06
N SER A 74 -58.84 2.26 17.00
CA SER A 74 -60.18 1.88 16.54
C SER A 74 -60.22 0.74 15.50
N ILE A 75 -59.09 0.18 15.08
CA ILE A 75 -59.01 -0.74 13.94
C ILE A 75 -58.60 -2.15 14.37
N ASN A 76 -59.44 -3.15 14.09
CA ASN A 76 -59.13 -4.56 14.36
C ASN A 76 -58.44 -5.22 13.15
N ALA A 77 -57.23 -5.73 13.34
CA ALA A 77 -56.44 -6.41 12.31
C ALA A 77 -57.07 -7.69 11.76
N GLU A 78 -58.03 -8.30 12.48
CA GLU A 78 -58.77 -9.49 12.03
C GLU A 78 -59.88 -9.17 11.02
N HIS A 79 -60.46 -7.95 11.09
CA HIS A 79 -61.54 -7.52 10.20
C HIS A 79 -61.09 -6.57 9.07
N THR A 80 -59.87 -6.04 9.17
CA THR A 80 -59.29 -5.18 8.12
C THR A 80 -58.67 -6.05 7.03
N THR A 81 -59.03 -5.80 5.78
CA THR A 81 -58.53 -6.56 4.62
C THR A 81 -57.45 -5.81 3.85
N LEU A 82 -56.72 -6.49 2.97
CA LEU A 82 -55.74 -5.85 2.09
C LEU A 82 -56.36 -4.76 1.21
N GLN A 83 -57.64 -4.87 0.84
CA GLN A 83 -58.35 -3.85 0.09
C GLN A 83 -58.39 -2.49 0.81
N ASP A 84 -58.49 -2.51 2.14
CA ASP A 84 -58.67 -1.30 2.95
C ASP A 84 -57.37 -0.51 3.14
N ILE A 85 -56.22 -1.15 2.87
CA ILE A 85 -54.88 -0.61 3.15
C ILE A 85 -53.96 -0.57 1.92
N MET A 86 -54.36 -1.16 0.80
CA MET A 86 -53.54 -1.18 -0.40
C MET A 86 -53.46 0.16 -1.11
N THR A 87 -52.30 0.43 -1.70
CA THR A 87 -52.17 1.50 -2.69
C THR A 87 -52.78 1.03 -4.00
N THR A 88 -53.89 1.64 -4.45
CA THR A 88 -54.70 1.20 -5.60
C THR A 88 -54.16 1.67 -6.97
N GLN A 89 -53.36 2.74 -7.01
CA GLN A 89 -52.78 3.27 -8.26
C GLN A 89 -51.47 2.57 -8.63
N VAL A 90 -51.54 1.27 -8.89
CA VAL A 90 -50.36 0.46 -9.20
C VAL A 90 -49.98 0.62 -10.67
N THR A 91 -48.87 1.32 -10.93
CA THR A 91 -48.29 1.36 -12.27
C THR A 91 -47.40 0.15 -12.49
N SER A 92 -47.67 -0.63 -13.54
CA SER A 92 -46.91 -1.83 -13.89
C SER A 92 -46.10 -1.65 -15.18
N ILE A 93 -45.13 -2.54 -15.41
CA ILE A 93 -44.28 -2.53 -16.61
C ILE A 93 -44.29 -3.89 -17.32
N ASP A 94 -44.48 -3.87 -18.64
CA ASP A 94 -44.44 -5.09 -19.45
C ASP A 94 -43.03 -5.68 -19.52
N ARG A 95 -42.91 -7.00 -19.40
CA ARG A 95 -41.64 -7.75 -19.43
C ARG A 95 -40.75 -7.47 -20.64
N LYS A 96 -41.30 -7.01 -21.78
CA LYS A 96 -40.56 -6.69 -23.01
C LYS A 96 -39.90 -5.31 -22.95
N LYS A 97 -40.29 -4.44 -22.01
CA LYS A 97 -39.68 -3.11 -21.85
C LYS A 97 -38.28 -3.22 -21.24
N ASN A 98 -37.46 -2.21 -21.50
CA ASN A 98 -36.10 -2.12 -21.00
C ASN A 98 -36.04 -1.44 -19.63
N LEU A 99 -34.86 -1.48 -19.00
CA LEU A 99 -34.63 -0.84 -17.70
C LEU A 99 -34.76 0.68 -17.77
N HIS A 100 -34.49 1.30 -18.92
CA HIS A 100 -34.66 2.74 -19.11
C HIS A 100 -36.13 3.15 -18.91
N ALA A 101 -37.05 2.47 -19.60
CA ALA A 101 -38.48 2.72 -19.48
C ALA A 101 -38.98 2.49 -18.04
N ALA A 102 -38.40 1.53 -17.32
CA ALA A 102 -38.71 1.32 -15.90
C ALA A 102 -38.32 2.53 -15.04
N LEU A 103 -37.13 3.10 -15.27
CA LEU A 103 -36.65 4.27 -14.54
C LEU A 103 -37.48 5.52 -14.85
N ASP A 104 -37.94 5.69 -16.10
CA ASP A 104 -38.80 6.79 -16.50
C ASP A 104 -40.16 6.71 -15.80
N ILE A 105 -40.80 5.54 -15.82
CA ILE A 105 -42.07 5.31 -15.10
C ILE A 105 -41.89 5.52 -13.58
N MET A 106 -40.79 5.04 -12.99
CA MET A 106 -40.48 5.27 -11.57
C MET A 106 -40.32 6.76 -11.25
N LYS A 107 -39.72 7.53 -12.15
CA LYS A 107 -39.51 8.97 -12.00
C LYS A 107 -40.83 9.74 -12.10
N GLU A 108 -41.65 9.43 -13.10
CA GLU A 108 -42.94 10.08 -13.34
C GLU A 108 -43.94 9.79 -12.22
N THR A 109 -44.03 8.52 -11.81
CA THR A 109 -44.98 8.08 -10.77
C THR A 109 -44.47 8.35 -9.35
N ARG A 110 -43.21 8.76 -9.18
CA ARG A 110 -42.50 8.91 -7.89
C ARG A 110 -42.45 7.62 -7.04
N HIS A 111 -42.58 6.45 -7.65
CA HIS A 111 -42.44 5.16 -6.99
C HIS A 111 -41.06 4.54 -7.26
N ASN A 112 -40.48 3.88 -6.25
CA ASN A 112 -39.16 3.23 -6.37
C ASN A 112 -39.25 1.75 -6.81
N LYS A 113 -40.45 1.24 -7.07
CA LYS A 113 -40.74 -0.16 -7.39
C LYS A 113 -41.89 -0.26 -8.38
N LEU A 114 -41.84 -1.27 -9.27
CA LEU A 114 -42.87 -1.54 -10.27
C LEU A 114 -43.13 -3.04 -10.38
N PRO A 115 -44.39 -3.50 -10.37
CA PRO A 115 -44.72 -4.86 -10.75
C PRO A 115 -44.42 -5.10 -12.23
N VAL A 116 -43.79 -6.23 -12.52
CA VAL A 116 -43.48 -6.66 -13.89
C VAL A 116 -44.56 -7.62 -14.36
N THR A 117 -45.21 -7.29 -15.47
CA THR A 117 -46.35 -8.06 -16.01
C THR A 117 -46.00 -8.78 -17.32
N GLY A 118 -46.67 -9.91 -17.55
CA GLY A 118 -46.57 -10.73 -18.76
C GLY A 118 -47.79 -10.59 -19.66
N LYS A 119 -47.96 -11.55 -20.59
CA LYS A 119 -49.16 -11.61 -21.45
C LYS A 119 -50.42 -11.75 -20.58
N GLY A 120 -51.44 -10.95 -20.87
CA GLY A 120 -52.73 -10.98 -20.17
C GLY A 120 -52.71 -10.37 -18.76
N GLY A 121 -51.76 -9.47 -18.45
CA GLY A 121 -51.72 -8.76 -17.16
C GLY A 121 -51.15 -9.56 -15.98
N ARG A 122 -50.79 -10.83 -16.22
CA ARG A 122 -50.23 -11.72 -15.19
C ARG A 122 -48.94 -11.17 -14.59
N VAL A 123 -48.89 -11.07 -13.26
CA VAL A 123 -47.71 -10.64 -12.51
C VAL A 123 -46.60 -11.70 -12.55
N LEU A 124 -45.40 -11.29 -12.96
CA LEU A 124 -44.21 -12.14 -13.05
C LEU A 124 -43.18 -11.87 -11.95
N GLY A 125 -43.26 -10.71 -11.30
CA GLY A 125 -42.31 -10.27 -10.29
C GLY A 125 -42.42 -8.78 -10.00
N ILE A 126 -41.45 -8.25 -9.27
CA ILE A 126 -41.32 -6.81 -8.99
C ILE A 126 -39.88 -6.35 -9.26
N ILE A 127 -39.72 -5.13 -9.77
CA ILE A 127 -38.41 -4.52 -10.03
C ILE A 127 -38.23 -3.27 -9.17
N TYR A 128 -37.05 -3.12 -8.56
CA TYR A 128 -36.71 -1.99 -7.69
C TYR A 128 -35.69 -1.08 -8.36
N ARG A 129 -35.80 0.24 -8.12
CA ARG A 129 -34.83 1.23 -8.60
C ARG A 129 -33.40 0.89 -8.16
N ARG A 130 -33.23 0.42 -6.92
CA ARG A 130 -31.92 0.04 -6.36
C ARG A 130 -31.28 -1.10 -7.15
N GLU A 131 -32.02 -2.16 -7.46
CA GLU A 131 -31.53 -3.29 -8.26
C GLU A 131 -31.08 -2.85 -9.66
N ILE A 132 -31.84 -1.96 -10.30
CA ILE A 132 -31.45 -1.38 -11.61
C ILE A 132 -30.13 -0.62 -11.49
N LEU A 133 -29.98 0.22 -10.47
CA LEU A 133 -28.78 1.01 -10.24
C LEU A 133 -27.56 0.15 -9.89
N ASP A 134 -27.73 -0.87 -9.04
CA ASP A 134 -26.66 -1.80 -8.66
C ASP A 134 -26.17 -2.61 -9.87
N ARG A 135 -27.09 -3.04 -10.73
CA ARG A 135 -26.75 -3.72 -12.00
C ARG A 135 -26.09 -2.78 -13.02
N ALA A 136 -26.53 -1.54 -13.11
CA ALA A 136 -25.89 -0.54 -13.96
C ALA A 136 -24.46 -0.21 -13.48
N ARG A 137 -24.25 -0.09 -12.15
CA ARG A 137 -22.92 0.08 -11.54
C ARG A 137 -22.03 -1.14 -11.76
N TRP A 138 -22.58 -2.35 -11.63
CA TRP A 138 -21.87 -3.58 -11.95
C TRP A 138 -21.50 -3.66 -13.44
N ALA A 139 -22.39 -3.26 -14.35
CA ALA A 139 -22.08 -3.21 -15.78
C ALA A 139 -21.00 -2.16 -16.11
N ALA A 140 -21.03 -1.02 -15.41
CA ALA A 140 -20.00 0.00 -15.49
C ALA A 140 -18.66 -0.51 -14.93
N SER A 141 -18.65 -1.31 -13.86
CA SER A 141 -17.42 -1.88 -13.28
C SER A 141 -16.87 -3.07 -14.08
N GLN A 142 -17.71 -3.78 -14.83
CA GLN A 142 -17.32 -4.79 -15.82
C GLN A 142 -16.77 -4.19 -17.11
N ALA A 143 -16.90 -2.88 -17.32
CA ALA A 143 -16.07 -2.19 -18.27
C ALA A 143 -14.63 -2.27 -17.76
N THR A 144 -13.92 -3.32 -18.17
CA THR A 144 -12.47 -3.29 -18.20
C THR A 144 -12.09 -1.93 -18.76
N PRO A 145 -11.34 -1.08 -18.02
CA PRO A 145 -10.77 0.09 -18.63
C PRO A 145 -9.97 -0.48 -19.79
N ARG A 146 -10.41 -0.23 -21.03
CA ARG A 146 -9.54 -0.40 -22.18
C ARG A 146 -8.44 0.60 -21.89
N LEU A 147 -7.32 0.14 -21.34
CA LEU A 147 -6.06 0.85 -21.44
C LEU A 147 -5.88 1.07 -22.94
N MET A 148 -6.22 2.27 -23.41
CA MET A 148 -6.18 2.59 -24.83
C MET A 148 -4.74 2.66 -25.36
N SER A 149 -3.74 2.61 -24.48
CA SER A 149 -2.34 2.52 -24.84
C SER A 149 -1.85 1.06 -24.86
N PRO A 150 -0.97 0.68 -25.81
CA PRO A 150 -0.23 -0.58 -25.74
C PRO A 150 0.42 -0.74 -24.36
N PRO A 151 0.51 -1.96 -23.82
CA PRO A 151 0.93 -2.15 -22.44
C PRO A 151 2.30 -1.54 -22.12
N THR A 152 3.17 -1.46 -23.11
CA THR A 152 4.50 -0.86 -23.03
C THR A 152 4.47 0.67 -22.99
N LYS A 153 3.58 1.34 -23.75
CA LYS A 153 3.54 2.81 -23.78
C LYS A 153 3.13 3.41 -22.43
N ALA A 154 2.20 2.75 -21.73
CA ALA A 154 1.82 3.15 -20.37
C ALA A 154 2.99 3.03 -19.39
N ILE A 155 3.78 1.95 -19.50
CA ILE A 155 4.96 1.72 -18.66
C ILE A 155 5.99 2.83 -18.92
N LEU A 156 6.35 3.08 -20.18
CA LEU A 156 7.34 4.08 -20.56
C LEU A 156 6.95 5.50 -20.09
N GLY A 157 5.69 5.90 -20.30
CA GLY A 157 5.23 7.24 -19.93
C GLY A 157 5.24 7.49 -18.42
N ASN A 158 4.79 6.51 -17.64
CA ASN A 158 4.80 6.62 -16.17
C ASN A 158 6.21 6.49 -15.60
N LEU A 159 7.04 5.59 -16.12
CA LEU A 159 8.45 5.47 -15.74
C LEU A 159 9.22 6.76 -16.04
N GLY A 160 9.01 7.36 -17.21
CA GLY A 160 9.65 8.62 -17.59
C GLY A 160 9.30 9.76 -16.62
N PHE A 161 8.05 9.83 -16.17
CA PHE A 161 7.65 10.81 -15.15
C PHE A 161 8.35 10.57 -13.80
N VAL A 162 8.51 9.32 -13.37
CA VAL A 162 9.22 8.99 -12.13
C VAL A 162 10.67 9.45 -12.19
N LEU A 163 11.37 9.17 -13.29
CA LEU A 163 12.77 9.57 -13.46
C LEU A 163 12.93 11.09 -13.53
N GLN A 164 12.01 11.79 -14.21
CA GLN A 164 12.00 13.26 -14.21
C GLN A 164 11.84 13.83 -12.81
N PHE A 165 10.88 13.30 -12.05
CA PHE A 165 10.62 13.75 -10.69
C PHE A 165 11.83 13.52 -9.77
N ALA A 166 12.44 12.33 -9.84
CA ALA A 166 13.65 12.03 -9.08
C ALA A 166 14.82 12.93 -9.48
N GLY A 167 15.01 13.20 -10.78
CA GLY A 167 16.01 14.15 -11.27
C GLY A 167 15.82 15.55 -10.69
N VAL A 168 14.57 16.06 -10.64
CA VAL A 168 14.27 17.35 -10.01
C VAL A 168 14.59 17.35 -8.51
N LEU A 169 14.30 16.26 -7.79
CA LEU A 169 14.63 16.16 -6.37
C LEU A 169 16.14 16.22 -6.11
N LEU A 170 16.96 15.61 -6.98
CA LEU A 170 18.42 15.68 -6.88
C LEU A 170 19.01 17.08 -7.07
N LEU A 171 18.20 18.07 -7.48
CA LEU A 171 18.66 19.44 -7.60
C LEU A 171 19.05 20.02 -6.24
N LEU A 172 18.33 19.66 -5.18
CA LEU A 172 18.60 20.16 -3.83
C LEU A 172 20.00 19.73 -3.34
N PRO A 173 20.36 18.43 -3.27
CA PRO A 173 21.70 18.04 -2.85
C PRO A 173 22.80 18.56 -3.80
N ALA A 174 22.53 18.68 -5.11
CA ALA A 174 23.49 19.27 -6.05
C ALA A 174 23.81 20.75 -5.73
N LEU A 175 22.76 21.54 -5.44
CA LEU A 175 22.92 22.93 -5.04
C LEU A 175 23.66 23.03 -3.70
N VAL A 176 23.34 22.15 -2.75
CA VAL A 176 24.03 22.15 -1.46
C VAL A 176 25.52 21.83 -1.62
N SER A 177 25.90 20.80 -2.38
CA SER A 177 27.31 20.54 -2.70
C SER A 177 27.99 21.74 -3.38
N THR A 178 27.27 22.46 -4.24
CA THR A 178 27.80 23.67 -4.90
C THR A 178 28.04 24.81 -3.90
N PHE A 179 27.10 25.04 -2.98
CA PHE A 179 27.25 26.06 -1.93
C PHE A 179 28.37 25.72 -0.93
N MET A 180 28.63 24.44 -0.71
CA MET A 180 29.74 23.96 0.11
C MET A 180 31.09 23.93 -0.62
N ALA A 181 31.12 24.35 -1.90
CA ALA A 181 32.30 24.33 -2.76
C ALA A 181 32.89 22.91 -3.02
N ASP A 182 32.08 21.86 -2.84
CA ASP A 182 32.44 20.47 -3.13
C ASP A 182 32.24 20.15 -4.62
N THR A 183 33.16 20.64 -5.47
CA THR A 183 32.99 20.59 -6.93
C THR A 183 32.90 19.17 -7.49
N VAL A 184 33.64 18.21 -6.93
CA VAL A 184 33.65 16.82 -7.38
C VAL A 184 32.30 16.16 -7.10
N THR A 185 31.82 16.28 -5.85
CA THR A 185 30.50 15.81 -5.42
C THR A 185 29.38 16.43 -6.24
N ALA A 186 29.39 17.76 -6.38
CA ALA A 186 28.39 18.49 -7.16
C ALA A 186 28.34 17.99 -8.61
N THR A 187 29.50 17.77 -9.25
CA THR A 187 29.60 17.28 -10.63
C THR A 187 28.93 15.92 -10.79
N GLY A 188 29.22 14.96 -9.90
CA GLY A 188 28.59 13.65 -9.92
C GLY A 188 27.07 13.70 -9.78
N ILE A 189 26.56 14.53 -8.84
CA ILE A 189 25.12 14.68 -8.61
C ILE A 189 24.44 15.38 -9.80
N TYR A 190 25.02 16.45 -10.35
CA TYR A 190 24.48 17.12 -11.54
C TYR A 190 24.42 16.19 -12.75
N LEU A 191 25.45 15.37 -12.97
CA LEU A 191 25.44 14.39 -14.06
C LEU A 191 24.30 13.37 -13.88
N SER A 192 24.12 12.86 -12.67
CA SER A 192 23.02 11.94 -12.33
C SER A 192 21.65 12.57 -12.59
N LEU A 193 21.47 13.82 -12.14
CA LEU A 193 20.26 14.61 -12.35
C LEU A 193 19.97 14.77 -13.84
N VAL A 194 20.96 15.18 -14.64
CA VAL A 194 20.78 15.42 -16.08
C VAL A 194 20.42 14.12 -16.79
N LEU A 195 21.08 13.02 -16.47
CA LEU A 195 20.80 11.72 -17.08
C LEU A 195 19.40 11.21 -16.73
N LEU A 196 18.97 11.37 -15.48
CA LEU A 196 17.60 11.03 -15.06
C LEU A 196 16.56 11.88 -15.79
N LEU A 197 16.79 13.19 -15.93
CA LEU A 197 15.90 14.08 -16.68
C LEU A 197 15.85 13.70 -18.17
N VAL A 198 17.00 13.53 -18.82
CA VAL A 198 17.10 13.18 -20.25
C VAL A 198 16.43 11.84 -20.52
N MET A 199 16.75 10.80 -19.74
CA MET A 199 16.11 9.49 -19.85
C MET A 199 14.60 9.61 -19.59
N GLY A 200 14.21 10.38 -18.58
CA GLY A 200 12.80 10.59 -18.25
C GLY A 200 12.01 11.28 -19.37
N PHE A 201 12.55 12.35 -19.97
CA PHE A 201 11.96 13.02 -21.14
C PHE A 201 11.93 12.10 -22.37
N PHE A 202 13.00 11.35 -22.60
CA PHE A 202 13.06 10.35 -23.67
C PHE A 202 11.93 9.32 -23.52
N LEU A 203 11.81 8.65 -22.37
CA LEU A 203 10.75 7.66 -22.12
C LEU A 203 9.34 8.26 -22.21
N ASN A 204 9.15 9.49 -21.73
CA ASN A 204 7.87 10.18 -21.81
C ASN A 204 7.49 10.57 -23.25
N SER A 205 8.46 10.79 -24.14
CA SER A 205 8.20 11.08 -25.56
C SER A 205 7.65 9.88 -26.35
N TYR A 206 8.04 8.65 -25.97
CA TYR A 206 7.54 7.40 -26.55
C TYR A 206 6.36 6.79 -25.76
N GLY A 207 6.12 7.30 -24.56
CA GLY A 207 5.11 6.82 -23.63
C GLY A 207 3.79 7.57 -23.69
N GLU A 208 2.77 7.02 -23.04
CA GLU A 208 1.46 7.67 -22.88
C GLU A 208 1.05 7.60 -21.40
N LYS A 209 0.62 8.74 -20.83
CA LYS A 209 0.12 8.80 -19.44
C LYS A 209 -1.25 8.11 -19.36
N ALA A 210 -1.24 6.82 -19.04
CA ALA A 210 -2.43 5.99 -18.91
C ALA A 210 -2.47 5.28 -17.55
N ARG A 211 -3.67 4.92 -17.09
CA ARG A 211 -3.86 4.05 -15.92
C ARG A 211 -3.21 2.70 -16.20
N MET A 212 -2.54 2.13 -15.21
CA MET A 212 -1.86 0.84 -15.34
C MET A 212 -2.64 -0.27 -14.63
N ASN A 213 -2.51 -1.50 -15.14
CA ASN A 213 -2.87 -2.69 -14.38
C ASN A 213 -1.75 -3.09 -13.41
N MET A 214 -2.04 -3.96 -12.44
CA MET A 214 -1.11 -4.43 -11.40
C MET A 214 0.23 -4.98 -11.94
N ARG A 215 0.24 -5.56 -13.14
CA ARG A 215 1.48 -6.08 -13.74
C ARG A 215 2.36 -4.95 -14.28
N GLN A 216 1.79 -4.05 -15.08
CA GLN A 216 2.51 -2.92 -15.67
C GLN A 216 3.08 -2.01 -14.59
N ALA A 217 2.23 -1.70 -13.63
CA ALA A 217 2.53 -1.16 -12.32
C ALA A 217 3.80 -1.77 -11.69
N SER A 218 3.78 -3.08 -11.40
CA SER A 218 4.93 -3.78 -10.80
C SER A 218 6.21 -3.66 -11.64
N VAL A 219 6.09 -3.67 -12.97
CA VAL A 219 7.24 -3.48 -13.87
C VAL A 219 7.79 -2.06 -13.80
N VAL A 220 6.94 -1.03 -13.76
CA VAL A 220 7.37 0.36 -13.54
C VAL A 220 8.09 0.47 -12.20
N VAL A 221 7.57 -0.20 -11.16
CA VAL A 221 8.14 -0.19 -9.81
C VAL A 221 9.56 -0.75 -9.79
N LEU A 222 9.74 -1.94 -10.34
CA LEU A 222 11.05 -2.58 -10.48
C LEU A 222 12.01 -1.74 -11.33
N SER A 223 11.55 -1.27 -12.49
CA SER A 223 12.39 -0.53 -13.44
C SER A 223 12.81 0.81 -12.88
N SER A 224 11.95 1.50 -12.12
CA SER A 224 12.32 2.78 -11.52
C SER A 224 13.37 2.60 -10.43
N LEU A 225 13.22 1.63 -9.52
CA LEU A 225 14.21 1.41 -8.47
C LEU A 225 15.55 1.00 -9.07
N PHE A 226 15.55 0.11 -10.05
CA PHE A 226 16.76 -0.28 -10.76
C PHE A 226 17.45 0.92 -11.43
N LEU A 227 16.71 1.73 -12.20
CA LEU A 227 17.29 2.89 -12.90
C LEU A 227 17.74 3.98 -11.93
N LEU A 228 17.03 4.19 -10.82
CA LEU A 228 17.43 5.14 -9.77
C LEU A 228 18.74 4.70 -9.12
N SER A 229 18.88 3.42 -8.76
CA SER A 229 20.14 2.89 -8.22
C SER A 229 21.27 2.92 -9.27
N LEU A 230 20.97 2.66 -10.53
CA LEU A 230 21.96 2.69 -11.61
C LEU A 230 22.48 4.10 -11.86
N PHE A 231 21.62 5.11 -12.02
CA PHE A 231 22.07 6.49 -12.19
C PHE A 231 22.61 7.08 -10.89
N GLY A 232 22.09 6.64 -9.74
CA GLY A 232 22.57 7.00 -8.41
C GLY A 232 23.97 6.48 -8.07
N THR A 233 24.50 5.53 -8.87
CA THR A 233 25.88 5.03 -8.79
C THR A 233 26.88 6.12 -9.16
N ILE A 234 26.49 7.05 -10.04
CA ILE A 234 27.41 8.03 -10.64
C ILE A 234 28.11 8.90 -9.59
N PRO A 235 27.45 9.50 -8.59
CA PRO A 235 28.15 10.33 -7.60
C PRO A 235 29.15 9.54 -6.76
N TYR A 236 28.89 8.25 -6.51
CA TYR A 236 29.83 7.37 -5.80
C TYR A 236 31.09 7.07 -6.64
N LEU A 237 30.98 7.02 -7.97
CA LEU A 237 32.15 6.83 -8.86
C LEU A 237 33.10 8.03 -8.91
N TYR A 238 32.66 9.20 -8.44
CA TYR A 238 33.47 10.41 -8.36
C TYR A 238 34.16 10.58 -7.01
N LEU A 239 33.86 9.73 -6.02
CA LEU A 239 34.57 9.77 -4.74
C LEU A 239 36.05 9.39 -4.95
N PRO A 240 36.98 10.10 -4.29
CA PRO A 240 38.38 9.71 -4.32
C PRO A 240 38.54 8.33 -3.68
N THR A 241 39.27 7.43 -4.33
CA THR A 241 39.83 6.23 -3.70
C THR A 241 41.23 6.57 -3.20
N ASP A 242 41.68 6.00 -2.07
CA ASP A 242 42.98 6.30 -1.44
C ASP A 242 44.20 6.16 -2.39
N ASP A 243 44.07 5.37 -3.46
CA ASP A 243 45.08 5.19 -4.51
C ASP A 243 45.09 6.28 -5.61
N ALA A 244 44.47 7.44 -5.39
CA ALA A 244 44.36 8.52 -6.38
C ALA A 244 45.67 9.32 -6.60
N THR A 245 46.75 8.65 -6.99
CA THR A 245 47.80 9.29 -7.80
C THR A 245 47.53 8.98 -9.28
N ALA A 246 47.10 10.03 -9.99
CA ALA A 246 46.75 10.07 -11.41
C ALA A 246 45.29 9.70 -11.75
N ILE A 247 44.72 10.64 -12.52
CA ILE A 247 43.39 10.66 -13.16
C ILE A 247 43.33 9.55 -14.24
N THR A 248 43.42 8.30 -13.82
CA THR A 248 43.13 7.15 -14.69
C THR A 248 41.81 6.57 -14.20
N TYR A 249 40.71 7.12 -14.72
CA TYR A 249 39.35 6.59 -14.54
C TYR A 249 39.21 5.24 -15.27
N VAL A 250 39.93 4.22 -14.83
CA VAL A 250 39.56 2.83 -15.16
C VAL A 250 38.54 2.44 -14.11
N ILE A 251 37.27 2.51 -14.49
CA ILE A 251 36.18 1.96 -13.67
C ILE A 251 36.39 0.45 -13.65
N SER A 252 36.98 -0.06 -12.56
CA SER A 252 37.06 -1.49 -12.33
C SER A 252 35.66 -2.04 -12.00
N ILE A 253 35.51 -3.36 -12.14
CA ILE A 253 34.28 -4.04 -11.75
C ILE A 253 33.98 -3.83 -10.26
N ASP A 254 35.01 -3.77 -9.42
CA ASP A 254 34.91 -3.56 -7.97
C ASP A 254 34.45 -2.14 -7.64
N THR A 255 35.02 -1.11 -8.27
CA THR A 255 34.58 0.27 -8.06
C THR A 255 33.11 0.46 -8.46
N PHE A 256 32.69 -0.14 -9.58
CA PHE A 256 31.28 -0.13 -9.97
C PHE A 256 30.40 -0.87 -8.98
N ALA A 257 30.82 -2.05 -8.52
CA ALA A 257 30.05 -2.85 -7.57
C ALA A 257 29.87 -2.14 -6.22
N ASN A 258 30.93 -1.50 -5.69
CA ASN A 258 30.89 -0.70 -4.46
C ASN A 258 29.91 0.48 -4.59
N ALA A 259 30.01 1.20 -5.70
CA ALA A 259 29.16 2.35 -5.99
C ALA A 259 27.69 1.94 -6.21
N PHE A 260 27.44 0.84 -6.94
CA PHE A 260 26.09 0.34 -7.20
C PHE A 260 25.43 -0.20 -5.94
N PHE A 261 26.19 -0.89 -5.08
CA PHE A 261 25.71 -1.36 -3.79
C PHE A 261 25.32 -0.20 -2.88
N SER A 262 26.20 0.79 -2.74
CA SER A 262 25.93 1.97 -1.92
C SER A 262 24.74 2.77 -2.44
N SER A 263 24.62 2.92 -3.77
CA SER A 263 23.47 3.58 -4.38
C SER A 263 22.18 2.78 -4.22
N ALA A 264 22.23 1.45 -4.33
CA ALA A 264 21.07 0.61 -4.12
C ALA A 264 20.59 0.73 -2.67
N ALA A 265 21.49 0.62 -1.68
CA ALA A 265 21.19 0.82 -0.26
C ALA A 265 20.56 2.20 0.03
N GLY A 266 20.96 3.24 -0.72
CA GLY A 266 20.29 4.55 -0.70
C GLY A 266 18.86 4.50 -1.23
N PHE A 267 18.67 4.23 -2.51
CA PHE A 267 17.35 4.35 -3.16
C PHE A 267 16.34 3.27 -2.75
N THR A 268 16.78 2.14 -2.22
CA THR A 268 15.88 1.10 -1.69
C THR A 268 15.62 1.25 -0.20
N THR A 269 16.19 2.27 0.46
CA THR A 269 16.21 2.42 1.92
C THR A 269 16.77 1.16 2.60
N GLY A 270 17.80 0.56 1.99
CA GLY A 270 18.42 -0.68 2.43
C GLY A 270 19.39 -0.52 3.60
N GLY A 271 19.99 0.67 3.76
CA GLY A 271 20.69 1.09 4.97
C GLY A 271 22.09 0.56 5.21
N ILE A 272 22.39 -0.64 4.73
CA ILE A 272 23.72 -1.25 4.89
C ILE A 272 24.74 -0.41 4.11
N SER A 273 25.73 0.11 4.83
CA SER A 273 26.78 1.01 4.34
C SER A 273 28.07 0.22 4.17
N LEU A 274 28.81 0.44 3.08
CA LEU A 274 30.20 -0.02 2.97
C LEU A 274 31.17 0.89 3.71
N TYR A 275 30.77 2.14 3.96
CA TYR A 275 31.58 3.15 4.64
C TYR A 275 31.33 3.05 6.15
N ASP A 276 32.31 2.53 6.88
CA ASP A 276 32.30 2.46 8.35
C ASP A 276 32.58 3.81 9.00
N THR A 277 33.37 4.67 8.32
CA THR A 277 33.66 6.05 8.71
C THR A 277 33.08 7.04 7.69
N PRO A 278 31.74 7.25 7.64
CA PRO A 278 31.11 8.21 6.74
C PRO A 278 31.67 9.64 6.81
N GLU A 279 32.25 10.02 7.94
CA GLU A 279 32.84 11.33 8.20
C GLU A 279 34.10 11.66 7.41
N ASP A 280 34.76 10.65 6.85
CA ASP A 280 35.87 10.85 5.91
C ASP A 280 35.37 11.34 4.54
N LEU A 281 34.06 11.20 4.28
CA LEU A 281 33.44 11.68 3.06
C LEU A 281 33.11 13.18 3.18
N PRO A 282 33.08 13.92 2.06
CA PRO A 282 32.60 15.31 2.08
C PRO A 282 31.20 15.39 2.69
N GLN A 283 30.95 16.36 3.57
CA GLN A 283 29.66 16.51 4.26
C GLN A 283 28.48 16.69 3.27
N SER A 284 28.71 17.33 2.13
CA SER A 284 27.65 17.41 1.11
C SER A 284 27.29 16.05 0.51
N PHE A 285 28.23 15.10 0.50
CA PHE A 285 28.01 13.72 0.06
C PHE A 285 27.30 12.88 1.12
N THR A 286 27.65 12.99 2.41
CA THR A 286 26.90 12.31 3.48
C THR A 286 25.44 12.75 3.50
N PHE A 287 25.19 14.05 3.29
CA PHE A 287 23.83 14.55 3.08
C PHE A 287 23.16 13.97 1.83
N TYR A 288 23.86 13.91 0.69
CA TYR A 288 23.34 13.28 -0.52
C TYR A 288 22.91 11.82 -0.25
N ARG A 289 23.74 11.04 0.47
CA ARG A 289 23.44 9.66 0.85
C ARG A 289 22.10 9.57 1.57
N SER A 290 21.91 10.35 2.65
CA SER A 290 20.64 10.36 3.40
C SER A 290 19.46 10.92 2.59
N TYR A 291 19.71 11.90 1.71
CA TYR A 291 18.71 12.44 0.81
C TYR A 291 18.21 11.38 -0.19
N THR A 292 19.09 10.50 -0.70
CA THR A 292 18.65 9.40 -1.57
C THR A 292 17.73 8.40 -0.87
N GLN A 293 17.93 8.15 0.43
CA GLN A 293 17.00 7.33 1.23
C GLN A 293 15.63 7.98 1.34
N MET A 294 15.60 9.30 1.55
CA MET A 294 14.35 10.05 1.55
C MET A 294 13.65 9.99 0.18
N ILE A 295 14.38 10.15 -0.93
CA ILE A 295 13.83 9.99 -2.28
C ILE A 295 13.32 8.55 -2.46
N GLY A 296 14.07 7.53 -2.06
CA GLY A 296 13.68 6.12 -2.16
C GLY A 296 12.40 5.80 -1.38
N GLY A 297 12.34 6.25 -0.13
CA GLY A 297 11.19 6.15 0.75
C GLY A 297 9.95 6.81 0.17
N MET A 298 10.06 8.05 -0.35
CA MET A 298 8.95 8.78 -0.95
C MET A 298 8.58 8.33 -2.38
N SER A 299 9.56 7.96 -3.20
CA SER A 299 9.35 7.53 -4.60
C SER A 299 8.63 6.20 -4.65
N PHE A 300 8.93 5.28 -3.72
CA PHE A 300 8.15 4.06 -3.52
C PHE A 300 6.65 4.37 -3.30
N ILE A 301 6.30 5.45 -2.58
CA ILE A 301 4.90 5.85 -2.37
C ILE A 301 4.24 6.21 -3.70
N TYR A 302 4.88 7.06 -4.51
CA TYR A 302 4.35 7.47 -5.81
C TYR A 302 4.15 6.26 -6.73
N LEU A 303 5.15 5.39 -6.72
CA LEU A 303 5.21 4.15 -7.48
C LEU A 303 4.08 3.21 -7.05
N VAL A 304 3.92 2.95 -5.76
CA VAL A 304 2.83 2.13 -5.22
C VAL A 304 1.46 2.76 -5.52
N ILE A 305 1.29 4.06 -5.35
CA ILE A 305 0.04 4.77 -5.63
C ILE A 305 -0.34 4.69 -7.12
N THR A 306 0.62 4.87 -8.02
CA THR A 306 0.38 4.84 -9.47
C THR A 306 0.29 3.43 -10.04
N ALA A 307 0.98 2.47 -9.42
CA ALA A 307 1.05 1.08 -9.82
C ALA A 307 -0.15 0.27 -9.27
N PHE A 308 -0.47 0.38 -7.99
CA PHE A 308 -1.35 -0.58 -7.32
C PHE A 308 -2.83 -0.21 -7.27
N TYR A 309 -3.25 0.94 -7.81
CA TYR A 309 -4.59 1.44 -7.48
C TYR A 309 -5.62 1.51 -8.62
N PRO A 310 -6.38 0.42 -8.78
CA PRO A 310 -7.80 0.41 -9.10
C PRO A 310 -8.67 0.68 -7.85
N ASN A 311 -9.79 1.39 -8.03
CA ASN A 311 -10.73 1.91 -7.02
C ASN A 311 -11.29 0.93 -5.94
N SER A 312 -11.07 -0.38 -6.04
CA SER A 312 -11.75 -1.38 -5.19
C SER A 312 -11.03 -1.67 -3.87
N LYS A 313 -9.70 -1.82 -3.86
CA LYS A 313 -8.92 -2.09 -2.63
C LYS A 313 -8.68 -0.86 -1.74
N LEU A 314 -8.97 0.34 -2.26
CA LEU A 314 -9.10 1.58 -1.47
C LEU A 314 -10.30 1.57 -0.51
N ALA A 315 -11.19 0.57 -0.57
CA ALA A 315 -12.28 0.44 0.39
C ALA A 315 -11.81 0.41 1.86
N GLY A 316 -10.63 -0.17 2.13
CA GLY A 316 -10.02 -0.16 3.47
C GLY A 316 -9.60 1.25 3.93
N MET A 317 -8.98 2.04 3.05
CA MET A 317 -8.62 3.44 3.33
C MET A 317 -9.83 4.38 3.30
N ARG A 318 -10.90 4.05 2.55
CA ARG A 318 -12.19 4.75 2.55
C ARG A 318 -12.91 4.65 3.90
N SER A 319 -12.63 3.60 4.68
CA SER A 319 -13.09 3.48 6.08
C SER A 319 -12.40 4.50 7.00
N PHE A 320 -11.11 4.77 6.76
CA PHE A 320 -10.32 5.73 7.55
C PHE A 320 -10.52 7.18 7.09
N ILE A 321 -10.76 7.41 5.80
CA ILE A 321 -10.88 8.74 5.24
C ILE A 321 -12.31 8.94 4.77
N THR A 322 -13.04 9.76 5.53
CA THR A 322 -14.44 10.12 5.35
C THR A 322 -14.90 10.20 3.89
N GLY A 323 -15.41 9.09 3.33
CA GLY A 323 -16.35 8.99 2.22
C GLY A 323 -16.07 9.74 0.89
N LYS A 324 -14.90 10.36 0.69
CA LYS A 324 -14.58 11.12 -0.54
C LYS A 324 -13.62 10.32 -1.43
N ASP A 325 -13.93 10.26 -2.72
CA ASP A 325 -12.99 9.80 -3.74
C ASP A 325 -11.83 10.81 -3.81
N LEU A 326 -10.69 10.45 -3.24
CA LEU A 326 -9.48 11.27 -3.33
C LEU A 326 -8.82 11.07 -4.69
N HIS A 327 -8.48 12.18 -5.33
CA HIS A 327 -7.63 12.15 -6.51
C HIS A 327 -6.19 11.83 -6.07
N MET A 328 -5.66 10.71 -6.56
CA MET A 328 -4.36 10.12 -6.15
C MET A 328 -3.17 11.09 -6.19
N ARG A 329 -3.23 12.14 -7.02
CA ARG A 329 -2.18 13.17 -7.10
C ARG A 329 -2.16 14.10 -5.87
N GLU A 330 -3.31 14.39 -5.28
CA GLU A 330 -3.44 15.29 -4.13
C GLU A 330 -2.95 14.62 -2.83
N LEU A 331 -3.21 13.31 -2.70
CA LEU A 331 -2.73 12.51 -1.57
C LEU A 331 -1.20 12.51 -1.47
N PHE A 332 -0.51 12.28 -2.60
CA PHE A 332 0.95 12.27 -2.62
C PHE A 332 1.53 13.63 -2.23
N GLY A 333 1.10 14.72 -2.87
CA GLY A 333 1.60 16.06 -2.53
C GLY A 333 1.41 16.39 -1.06
N THR A 334 0.28 15.99 -0.48
CA THR A 334 0.01 16.16 0.95
C THR A 334 0.98 15.32 1.81
N ILE A 335 1.21 14.04 1.47
CA ILE A 335 2.11 13.16 2.22
C ILE A 335 3.57 13.66 2.13
N THR A 336 4.04 14.09 0.95
CA THR A 336 5.37 14.68 0.78
C THR A 336 5.55 15.91 1.66
N ILE A 337 4.55 16.80 1.72
CA ILE A 337 4.60 17.98 2.60
C ILE A 337 4.64 17.56 4.08
N ILE A 338 3.84 16.56 4.48
CA ILE A 338 3.83 16.06 5.85
C ILE A 338 5.21 15.49 6.24
N PHE A 339 5.82 14.67 5.38
CA PHE A 339 7.14 14.09 5.67
C PHE A 339 8.25 15.15 5.65
N ALA A 340 8.21 16.14 4.74
CA ALA A 340 9.13 17.26 4.77
C ALA A 340 9.03 18.07 6.07
N LEU A 341 7.81 18.26 6.58
CA LEU A 341 7.57 18.89 7.88
C LEU A 341 8.13 18.04 9.03
N TYR A 342 7.91 16.72 9.02
CA TYR A 342 8.48 15.81 10.02
C TYR A 342 10.00 15.86 10.02
N VAL A 343 10.65 15.80 8.85
CA VAL A 343 12.11 15.93 8.73
C VAL A 343 12.58 17.23 9.36
N THR A 344 11.91 18.34 9.04
CA THR A 344 12.26 19.66 9.59
C THR A 344 12.11 19.69 11.11
N ILE A 345 11.00 19.17 11.65
CA ILE A 345 10.75 19.15 13.10
C ILE A 345 11.78 18.26 13.81
N VAL A 346 12.03 17.05 13.30
CA VAL A 346 12.98 16.11 13.90
C VAL A 346 14.40 16.68 13.87
N ALA A 347 14.84 17.22 12.73
CA ALA A 347 16.16 17.84 12.60
C ALA A 347 16.36 19.01 13.57
N LEU A 348 15.36 19.90 13.69
CA LEU A 348 15.43 21.01 14.64
C LEU A 348 15.44 20.54 16.10
N LEU A 349 14.68 19.49 16.44
CA LEU A 349 14.71 18.92 17.79
C LEU A 349 16.08 18.33 18.11
N LEU A 350 16.70 17.60 17.19
CA LEU A 350 18.05 17.07 17.39
C LEU A 350 19.07 18.20 17.57
N TYR A 351 18.99 19.23 16.71
CA TYR A 351 19.87 20.40 16.77
C TYR A 351 19.73 21.20 18.07
N PHE A 352 18.52 21.40 18.60
CA PHE A 352 18.34 22.14 19.86
C PHE A 352 18.69 21.32 21.11
N MET A 353 18.83 20.00 20.98
CA MET A 353 19.11 19.08 22.08
C MET A 353 20.59 18.67 22.15
N GLY A 354 21.47 19.22 21.30
CA GLY A 354 22.91 19.07 21.45
C GLY A 354 23.69 19.87 20.42
N ASP A 355 24.97 19.55 20.23
CA ASP A 355 25.91 20.41 19.51
C ASP A 355 26.30 19.91 18.11
N ASP A 356 25.48 19.05 17.51
CA ASP A 356 25.74 18.48 16.18
C ASP A 356 25.56 19.54 15.08
N ASN A 357 26.15 19.28 13.91
CA ASN A 357 25.94 20.13 12.75
C ASN A 357 24.48 19.97 12.26
N LEU A 358 23.80 21.09 12.01
CA LEU A 358 22.43 21.11 11.48
C LEU A 358 22.25 20.21 10.24
N MET A 359 23.26 20.14 9.37
CA MET A 359 23.25 19.31 8.17
C MET A 359 23.22 17.81 8.50
N ASP A 360 23.93 17.41 9.55
CA ASP A 360 24.00 16.03 10.01
C ASP A 360 22.66 15.65 10.68
N ASP A 361 22.05 16.56 11.44
CA ASP A 361 20.72 16.39 12.01
C ASP A 361 19.64 16.24 10.92
N PHE A 362 19.70 17.04 9.85
CA PHE A 362 18.82 16.87 8.68
C PHE A 362 19.07 15.53 7.99
N SER A 363 20.32 15.13 7.83
CA SER A 363 20.70 13.85 7.24
C SER A 363 20.13 12.68 8.05
N LEU A 364 20.25 12.75 9.37
CA LEU A 364 19.74 11.73 10.28
C LEU A 364 18.21 11.70 10.32
N ALA A 365 17.55 12.87 10.35
CA ALA A 365 16.09 12.97 10.30
C ALA A 365 15.52 12.39 9.00
N MET A 366 16.14 12.70 7.85
CA MET A 366 15.74 12.15 6.54
C MET A 366 15.89 10.64 6.48
N SER A 367 17.05 10.13 6.90
CA SER A 367 17.35 8.70 6.93
C SER A 367 16.38 7.92 7.83
N THR A 368 16.16 8.40 9.06
CA THR A 368 15.30 7.70 10.04
C THR A 368 13.82 7.72 9.67
N LEU A 369 13.28 8.85 9.22
CA LEU A 369 11.88 8.94 8.76
C LEU A 369 11.62 8.14 7.48
N ALA A 370 12.63 8.02 6.62
CA ALA A 370 12.55 7.17 5.44
C ALA A 370 12.75 5.68 5.76
N THR A 371 13.01 5.33 7.03
CA THR A 371 13.43 4.01 7.50
C THR A 371 14.56 3.47 6.63
N GLY A 372 15.63 4.28 6.53
CA GLY A 372 16.76 4.07 5.63
C GLY A 372 18.01 3.58 6.34
N GLY A 373 18.51 4.30 7.35
CA GLY A 373 19.60 3.81 8.20
C GLY A 373 20.99 4.35 7.89
N PHE A 374 21.14 5.23 6.90
CA PHE A 374 22.41 5.96 6.75
C PHE A 374 22.61 6.96 7.88
N VAL A 375 23.83 7.02 8.38
CA VAL A 375 24.27 7.98 9.39
C VAL A 375 25.34 8.89 8.78
N PRO A 376 25.37 10.19 9.13
CA PRO A 376 26.35 11.14 8.61
C PRO A 376 27.74 10.98 9.24
N HIS A 377 27.81 10.40 10.43
CA HIS A 377 29.03 10.17 11.21
C HIS A 377 28.87 8.88 12.01
N SER A 378 29.94 8.09 12.13
CA SER A 378 29.92 6.78 12.78
C SER A 378 29.54 6.85 14.27
N GLU A 379 30.07 7.85 14.99
CA GLU A 379 29.86 7.99 16.43
C GLU A 379 28.59 8.75 16.83
N ILE A 380 27.84 9.34 15.87
CA ILE A 380 26.72 10.25 16.18
C ILE A 380 25.62 9.57 16.99
N ILE A 381 25.43 8.26 16.79
CA ILE A 381 24.46 7.45 17.54
C ILE A 381 25.08 6.91 18.82
N GLN A 382 26.34 6.48 18.78
CA GLN A 382 27.05 5.90 19.92
C GLN A 382 27.16 6.89 21.08
N ASN A 383 27.50 8.15 20.78
CA ASN A 383 27.67 9.20 21.78
C ASN A 383 26.37 10.00 22.02
N MET A 384 25.25 9.53 21.49
CA MET A 384 23.98 10.24 21.56
C MET A 384 23.37 10.19 22.96
N GLU A 385 23.04 11.35 23.52
CA GLU A 385 22.31 11.42 24.78
C GLU A 385 20.88 10.84 24.66
N TRP A 386 20.37 10.31 25.77
CA TRP A 386 19.05 9.68 25.84
C TRP A 386 17.88 10.52 25.27
N PRO A 387 17.83 11.87 25.37
CA PRO A 387 16.72 12.64 24.81
C PRO A 387 16.70 12.58 23.27
N LYS A 388 17.87 12.67 22.63
CA LYS A 388 18.02 12.56 21.17
C LYS A 388 17.65 11.16 20.69
N GLN A 389 18.05 10.12 21.44
CA GLN A 389 17.66 8.73 21.12
C GLN A 389 16.13 8.56 21.11
N ILE A 390 15.41 9.19 22.04
CA ILE A 390 13.93 9.16 22.05
C ILE A 390 13.34 9.85 20.83
N VAL A 391 13.88 10.99 20.42
CA VAL A 391 13.43 11.71 19.21
C VAL A 391 13.61 10.83 17.98
N LEU A 392 14.76 10.16 17.83
CA LEU A 392 15.01 9.24 16.73
C LEU A 392 14.09 8.01 16.76
N MET A 393 13.91 7.39 17.93
CA MET A 393 12.97 6.27 18.06
C MET A 393 11.54 6.68 17.64
N GLY A 394 11.12 7.90 18.00
CA GLY A 394 9.87 8.48 17.54
C GLY A 394 9.81 8.64 16.02
N ALA A 395 10.87 9.16 15.40
CA ALA A 395 10.99 9.32 13.95
C ALA A 395 10.91 7.98 13.20
N MET A 396 11.61 6.94 13.70
CA MET A 396 11.58 5.58 13.16
C MET A 396 10.16 4.99 13.22
N ILE A 397 9.47 5.13 14.36
CA ILE A 397 8.10 4.66 14.53
C ILE A 397 7.18 5.40 13.55
N LEU A 398 7.31 6.73 13.40
CA LEU A 398 6.53 7.51 12.45
C LEU A 398 6.72 7.02 11.01
N GLY A 399 7.94 6.71 10.57
CA GLY A 399 8.20 6.16 9.24
C GLY A 399 7.55 4.79 9.01
N ALA A 400 7.49 3.95 10.05
CA ALA A 400 6.90 2.62 9.98
C ALA A 400 5.37 2.58 9.99
N MET A 401 4.70 3.71 10.28
CA MET A 401 3.24 3.83 10.32
C MET A 401 2.61 4.00 8.93
N PRO A 402 1.34 3.60 8.72
CA PRO A 402 0.69 3.74 7.43
C PRO A 402 0.50 5.21 7.02
N PHE A 403 0.75 5.55 5.75
CA PHE A 403 0.52 6.92 5.22
C PHE A 403 -0.92 7.42 5.43
N ALA A 404 -1.90 6.51 5.46
CA ALA A 404 -3.30 6.83 5.74
C ALA A 404 -3.50 7.48 7.11
N LEU A 405 -2.71 7.04 8.12
CA LEU A 405 -2.76 7.58 9.47
C LEU A 405 -2.26 9.03 9.49
N HIS A 406 -1.09 9.29 8.88
CA HIS A 406 -0.51 10.62 8.79
C HIS A 406 -1.43 11.62 8.08
N TYR A 407 -2.00 11.22 6.93
CA TYR A 407 -2.99 12.04 6.24
C TYR A 407 -4.23 12.30 7.11
N GLY A 408 -4.69 11.29 7.84
CA GLY A 408 -5.81 11.40 8.78
C GLY A 408 -5.58 12.40 9.91
N MET A 409 -4.36 12.51 10.43
CA MET A 409 -4.01 13.46 11.50
C MET A 409 -4.09 14.92 11.05
N VAL A 410 -3.78 15.21 9.78
CA VAL A 410 -3.68 16.59 9.25
C VAL A 410 -4.97 17.03 8.53
N SER A 411 -5.85 16.09 8.17
CA SER A 411 -7.11 16.40 7.49
C SER A 411 -8.07 17.20 8.39
N LYS A 412 -8.67 18.26 7.84
CA LYS A 412 -9.39 19.38 8.51
C LYS A 412 -10.66 19.04 9.31
N LYS A 413 -10.87 17.81 9.79
CA LYS A 413 -12.07 17.42 10.54
C LYS A 413 -11.93 17.40 12.07
N GLY A 414 -10.79 17.79 12.63
CA GLY A 414 -10.64 18.02 14.08
C GLY A 414 -10.91 16.82 14.98
N ARG A 415 -11.02 15.61 14.41
CA ARG A 415 -11.16 14.35 15.13
C ARG A 415 -9.88 13.57 14.93
N MET A 416 -9.22 13.16 16.02
CA MET A 416 -8.08 12.27 15.93
C MET A 416 -8.46 11.05 15.09
N PRO A 417 -7.61 10.60 14.16
CA PRO A 417 -7.87 9.39 13.41
C PRO A 417 -7.98 8.21 14.39
N VAL A 418 -9.02 7.39 14.21
CA VAL A 418 -9.17 6.16 15.00
C VAL A 418 -7.98 5.27 14.69
N ILE A 419 -7.20 4.93 15.72
CA ILE A 419 -6.07 4.01 15.57
C ILE A 419 -6.61 2.67 15.07
N GLY A 420 -6.16 2.27 13.88
CA GLY A 420 -6.57 1.01 13.27
C GLY A 420 -6.04 -0.19 14.04
N ARG A 421 -6.74 -1.33 13.94
CA ARG A 421 -6.32 -2.60 14.55
C ARG A 421 -4.87 -2.98 14.21
N GLU A 422 -4.42 -2.69 12.99
CA GLU A 422 -3.04 -2.93 12.57
C GLU A 422 -2.02 -2.18 13.42
N VAL A 423 -2.21 -0.87 13.56
CA VAL A 423 -1.31 0.00 14.33
C VAL A 423 -1.29 -0.41 15.81
N SER A 424 -2.46 -0.71 16.39
CA SER A 424 -2.53 -1.18 17.78
C SER A 424 -1.78 -2.49 18.01
N VAL A 425 -1.91 -3.45 17.09
CA VAL A 425 -1.19 -4.74 17.17
C VAL A 425 0.30 -4.55 16.96
N TYR A 426 0.70 -3.67 16.03
CA TYR A 426 2.10 -3.32 15.80
C TYR A 426 2.75 -2.74 17.06
N ILE A 427 2.14 -1.73 17.69
CA ILE A 427 2.65 -1.13 18.92
C ILE A 427 2.70 -2.14 20.08
N ALA A 428 1.68 -3.00 20.21
CA ALA A 428 1.70 -4.05 21.23
C ALA A 428 2.81 -5.08 21.00
N MET A 429 3.02 -5.50 19.75
CA MET A 429 4.12 -6.41 19.37
C MET A 429 5.48 -5.77 19.69
N LEU A 430 5.64 -4.49 19.34
CA LEU A 430 6.87 -3.75 19.62
C LEU A 430 7.15 -3.64 21.12
N ALA A 431 6.16 -3.30 21.94
CA ALA A 431 6.32 -3.24 23.40
C ALA A 431 6.73 -4.60 24.00
N VAL A 432 6.11 -5.69 23.54
CA VAL A 432 6.48 -7.05 23.97
C VAL A 432 7.90 -7.40 23.52
N ALA A 433 8.27 -7.06 22.29
CA ALA A 433 9.60 -7.33 21.76
C ALA A 433 10.70 -6.59 22.55
N ILE A 434 10.47 -5.34 22.94
CA ILE A 434 11.40 -4.56 23.77
C ILE A 434 11.65 -5.26 25.12
N ILE A 435 10.59 -5.76 25.78
CA ILE A 435 10.71 -6.45 27.07
C ILE A 435 11.48 -7.77 26.90
N ILE A 436 11.17 -8.56 25.87
CA ILE A 436 11.86 -9.83 25.60
C ILE A 436 13.33 -9.57 25.26
N PHE A 437 13.61 -8.57 24.42
CA PHE A 437 14.96 -8.22 24.03
C PHE A 437 15.78 -7.70 25.22
N ALA A 438 15.20 -6.90 26.12
CA ALA A 438 15.87 -6.49 27.35
C ALA A 438 16.23 -7.67 28.27
N TRP A 439 15.43 -8.74 28.25
CA TRP A 439 15.71 -9.93 29.05
C TRP A 439 16.78 -10.84 28.43
N VAL A 440 16.80 -10.93 27.10
CA VAL A 440 17.59 -11.93 26.35
C VAL A 440 18.87 -11.34 25.73
N GLY A 441 18.83 -10.06 25.33
CA GLY A 441 19.89 -9.38 24.57
C GLY A 441 21.07 -8.90 25.42
N GLY A 442 20.95 -8.93 26.75
CA GLY A 442 22.05 -8.56 27.65
C GLY A 442 22.43 -7.08 27.66
N VAL A 443 21.56 -6.21 27.10
CA VAL A 443 21.75 -4.75 27.04
C VAL A 443 20.71 -4.03 27.90
N ASP A 444 20.96 -2.77 28.26
CA ASP A 444 20.04 -1.98 29.07
C ASP A 444 18.70 -1.72 28.34
N LEU A 445 17.68 -1.26 29.08
CA LEU A 445 16.32 -1.09 28.55
C LEU A 445 16.23 -0.04 27.43
N LEU A 446 17.04 1.03 27.49
CA LEU A 446 17.01 2.08 26.49
C LEU A 446 17.64 1.57 25.19
N SER A 447 18.82 0.95 25.26
CA SER A 447 19.47 0.28 24.13
C SER A 447 18.58 -0.82 23.55
N SER A 448 17.91 -1.59 24.42
CA SER A 448 16.94 -2.61 24.00
C SER A 448 15.77 -2.02 23.21
N ALA A 449 15.23 -0.90 23.68
CA ALA A 449 14.18 -0.18 22.99
C ALA A 449 14.67 0.31 21.62
N PHE A 450 15.88 0.89 21.57
CA PHE A 450 16.46 1.41 20.35
C PHE A 450 16.67 0.32 19.29
N TYR A 451 17.30 -0.81 19.66
CA TYR A 451 17.54 -1.93 18.74
C TYR A 451 16.23 -2.56 18.25
N ALA A 452 15.28 -2.83 19.16
CA ALA A 452 14.01 -3.43 18.78
C ALA A 452 13.18 -2.50 17.88
N ILE A 453 13.18 -1.19 18.15
CA ILE A 453 12.52 -0.19 17.30
C ILE A 453 13.20 -0.09 15.95
N SER A 454 14.53 0.00 15.91
CA SER A 454 15.30 0.07 14.66
C SER A 454 15.05 -1.16 13.78
N ALA A 455 15.14 -2.37 14.35
CA ALA A 455 14.89 -3.62 13.64
C ALA A 455 13.43 -3.72 13.15
N SER A 456 12.45 -3.45 14.02
CA SER A 456 11.03 -3.59 13.69
C SER A 456 10.53 -2.56 12.68
N THR A 457 11.06 -1.34 12.75
CA THR A 457 10.75 -0.26 11.79
C THR A 457 11.56 -0.40 10.51
N THR A 458 12.51 -1.34 10.45
CA THR A 458 13.51 -1.49 9.37
C THR A 458 14.25 -0.17 9.12
N ALA A 459 14.48 0.62 10.17
CA ALA A 459 15.16 1.90 10.06
C ALA A 459 16.68 1.76 10.03
N GLY A 460 17.23 0.65 10.52
CA GLY A 460 18.63 0.29 10.31
C GLY A 460 19.67 1.11 11.08
N VAL A 461 19.24 2.00 11.98
CA VAL A 461 20.16 2.76 12.82
C VAL A 461 20.62 1.88 13.98
N GLN A 462 21.93 1.76 14.19
CA GLN A 462 22.51 1.01 15.30
C GLN A 462 23.53 1.87 16.08
N PRO A 463 23.46 1.92 17.43
CA PRO A 463 24.44 2.64 18.25
C PRO A 463 25.81 1.99 18.31
N THR A 464 25.89 0.66 18.29
CA THR A 464 27.15 -0.10 18.33
C THR A 464 27.09 -1.27 17.36
N SER A 465 28.24 -1.93 17.14
CA SER A 465 28.30 -3.17 16.37
C SER A 465 27.37 -4.23 16.94
N LEU A 466 26.73 -4.98 16.05
CA LEU A 466 25.84 -6.10 16.36
C LEU A 466 26.54 -7.46 16.27
N ALA A 467 27.79 -7.51 15.79
CA ALA A 467 28.57 -8.74 15.68
C ALA A 467 28.73 -9.43 17.04
N ASP A 468 28.97 -8.64 18.10
CA ASP A 468 29.20 -9.13 19.46
C ASP A 468 27.90 -9.31 20.29
N LEU A 469 26.74 -9.01 19.70
CA LEU A 469 25.46 -9.18 20.39
C LEU A 469 25.22 -10.67 20.66
N ALA A 470 24.70 -11.01 21.85
CA ALA A 470 24.32 -12.37 22.18
C ALA A 470 23.41 -12.97 21.10
N ILE A 471 23.74 -14.18 20.63
CA ILE A 471 23.04 -14.88 19.54
C ILE A 471 21.50 -14.86 19.71
N PRO A 472 20.93 -15.16 20.91
CA PRO A 472 19.48 -15.06 21.10
C PRO A 472 18.90 -13.66 20.83
N GLY A 473 19.65 -12.59 21.11
CA GLY A 473 19.31 -11.21 20.77
C GLY A 473 19.30 -10.97 19.27
N GLN A 474 20.33 -11.43 18.54
CA GLN A 474 20.39 -11.36 17.08
C GLN A 474 19.16 -12.01 16.43
N TYR A 475 18.76 -13.20 16.90
CA TYR A 475 17.56 -13.90 16.41
C TYR A 475 16.26 -13.12 16.66
N ILE A 476 16.13 -12.40 17.78
CA ILE A 476 14.97 -11.53 18.03
C ILE A 476 14.94 -10.39 17.01
N LEU A 477 16.08 -9.72 16.76
CA LEU A 477 16.16 -8.64 15.76
C LEU A 477 15.86 -9.16 14.35
N ILE A 478 16.34 -10.36 13.99
CA ILE A 478 16.00 -11.03 12.72
C ILE A 478 14.49 -11.18 12.57
N VAL A 479 13.78 -11.66 13.60
CA VAL A 479 12.32 -11.79 13.54
C VAL A 479 11.64 -10.43 13.38
N LEU A 480 12.12 -9.39 14.07
CA LEU A 480 11.59 -8.04 13.96
C LEU A 480 11.80 -7.45 12.56
N MET A 481 12.99 -7.61 11.96
CA MET A 481 13.29 -7.19 10.59
C MET A 481 12.43 -7.93 9.57
N LEU A 482 12.24 -9.25 9.73
CA LEU A 482 11.39 -10.05 8.86
C LEU A 482 9.94 -9.58 8.89
N VAL A 483 9.39 -9.28 10.07
CA VAL A 483 8.01 -8.78 10.19
C VAL A 483 7.89 -7.36 9.64
N GLY A 484 8.82 -6.48 10.03
CA GLY A 484 8.87 -5.07 9.63
C GLY A 484 7.68 -4.23 10.14
N GLY A 485 7.49 -3.07 9.51
CA GLY A 485 6.47 -2.10 9.90
C GLY A 485 5.04 -2.41 9.41
N CYS A 486 4.18 -1.40 9.49
CA CYS A 486 2.81 -1.51 8.98
C CYS A 486 2.76 -1.53 7.44
N GLY A 487 1.62 -1.94 6.87
CA GLY A 487 1.37 -1.86 5.44
C GLY A 487 1.28 -0.42 4.93
N PHE A 488 1.75 -0.18 3.70
CA PHE A 488 1.77 1.15 3.08
C PHE A 488 2.48 2.20 3.95
N SER A 489 3.68 1.86 4.42
CA SER A 489 4.62 2.72 5.14
C SER A 489 5.98 2.71 4.43
N THR A 490 6.98 3.47 4.93
CA THR A 490 8.34 3.43 4.37
C THR A 490 9.12 2.19 4.78
N ALA A 491 8.69 1.43 5.79
CA ALA A 491 9.40 0.25 6.25
C ALA A 491 9.50 -0.84 5.15
N GLY A 492 10.36 -1.82 5.32
CA GLY A 492 10.43 -3.04 4.50
C GLY A 492 9.81 -4.26 5.19
N GLY A 493 10.30 -5.46 4.83
CA GLY A 493 9.88 -6.74 5.40
C GLY A 493 8.55 -7.31 4.89
N ILE A 494 8.03 -8.31 5.62
CA ILE A 494 6.79 -9.02 5.30
C ILE A 494 5.56 -8.10 5.42
N LYS A 495 5.61 -7.15 6.35
CA LYS A 495 4.56 -6.22 6.77
C LYS A 495 3.52 -6.81 7.71
N MET A 496 3.18 -6.04 8.74
CA MET A 496 2.21 -6.43 9.79
C MET A 496 0.83 -6.81 9.22
N PHE A 497 0.30 -6.08 8.23
CA PHE A 497 -1.01 -6.40 7.66
C PHE A 497 -1.12 -7.84 7.10
N ARG A 498 0.00 -8.43 6.64
CA ARG A 498 -0.01 -9.79 6.05
C ARG A 498 -0.24 -10.87 7.10
N LEU A 499 0.17 -10.65 8.34
CA LEU A 499 -0.02 -11.60 9.43
C LEU A 499 -1.49 -11.75 9.82
N PHE A 500 -2.35 -10.75 9.56
CA PHE A 500 -3.80 -10.92 9.77
C PHE A 500 -4.43 -11.94 8.82
N TYR A 501 -3.87 -12.13 7.62
CA TYR A 501 -4.36 -13.13 6.69
C TYR A 501 -3.95 -14.55 7.08
N LEU A 502 -2.86 -14.73 7.84
CA LEU A 502 -2.46 -16.05 8.36
C LEU A 502 -3.53 -16.65 9.28
N ASN A 503 -4.15 -15.84 10.15
CA ASN A 503 -5.26 -16.31 11.00
C ASN A 503 -6.45 -16.82 10.15
N ASN A 504 -6.73 -16.18 9.00
CA ASN A 504 -7.74 -16.65 8.07
C ASN A 504 -7.26 -17.84 7.22
N ALA A 505 -5.95 -17.99 7.00
CA ALA A 505 -5.36 -19.17 6.36
C ALA A 505 -5.58 -20.44 7.19
N PHE A 506 -5.47 -20.36 8.53
CA PHE A 506 -5.82 -21.48 9.41
C PHE A 506 -7.27 -21.94 9.23
N LYS A 507 -8.21 -21.03 8.94
CA LYS A 507 -9.60 -21.39 8.62
C LYS A 507 -9.73 -22.14 7.29
N MET A 508 -8.81 -21.97 6.35
CA MET A 508 -8.81 -22.69 5.07
C MET A 508 -8.38 -24.15 5.19
N ILE A 509 -7.66 -24.52 6.26
CA ILE A 509 -7.27 -25.90 6.56
C ILE A 509 -8.52 -26.75 6.87
N PHE A 510 -9.53 -26.14 7.49
CA PHE A 510 -10.77 -26.83 7.87
C PHE A 510 -11.84 -26.75 6.76
N PRO A 511 -12.33 -27.89 6.21
CA PRO A 511 -13.26 -27.90 5.08
C PRO A 511 -14.54 -27.08 5.28
N LYS A 512 -15.13 -27.14 6.49
CA LYS A 512 -16.36 -26.43 6.84
C LYS A 512 -16.19 -24.90 6.85
N ARG A 513 -15.03 -24.40 7.30
CA ARG A 513 -14.74 -22.95 7.40
C ARG A 513 -14.21 -22.37 6.09
N ARG A 514 -13.70 -23.21 5.18
CA ARG A 514 -13.25 -22.78 3.84
C ARG A 514 -14.38 -22.18 2.99
N ALA A 515 -15.63 -22.63 3.17
CA ALA A 515 -16.80 -22.14 2.44
C ALA A 515 -17.15 -20.67 2.78
N GLU A 516 -16.78 -20.21 3.99
CA GLU A 516 -17.04 -18.85 4.48
C GLU A 516 -16.07 -17.81 3.91
N VAL A 517 -14.96 -18.25 3.29
CA VAL A 517 -13.90 -17.36 2.79
C VAL A 517 -14.19 -16.98 1.34
N SER A 518 -14.44 -15.68 1.11
CA SER A 518 -14.66 -15.10 -0.22
C SER A 518 -13.49 -15.35 -1.17
N ALA A 519 -13.76 -15.40 -2.48
CA ALA A 519 -12.72 -15.62 -3.49
C ALA A 519 -11.61 -14.55 -3.45
N GLU A 520 -11.97 -13.30 -3.15
CA GLU A 520 -11.01 -12.20 -2.97
C GLU A 520 -10.10 -12.45 -1.76
N SER A 521 -10.67 -12.84 -0.61
CA SER A 521 -9.88 -13.16 0.59
C SER A 521 -8.95 -14.36 0.37
N ARG A 522 -9.32 -15.35 -0.46
CA ARG A 522 -8.44 -16.48 -0.81
C ARG A 522 -7.23 -16.08 -1.66
N ARG A 523 -7.34 -15.04 -2.49
CA ARG A 523 -6.22 -14.51 -3.26
C ARG A 523 -5.23 -13.80 -2.35
N ASP A 524 -5.74 -13.00 -1.42
CA ASP A 524 -4.91 -12.23 -0.49
C ASP A 524 -4.22 -13.14 0.53
N ILE A 525 -4.88 -14.21 0.99
CA ILE A 525 -4.26 -15.26 1.81
C ILE A 525 -3.12 -15.95 1.07
N ARG A 526 -3.32 -16.36 -0.19
CA ARG A 526 -2.25 -17.00 -0.99
C ARG A 526 -1.06 -16.08 -1.18
N ALA A 527 -1.31 -14.82 -1.48
CA ALA A 527 -0.26 -13.83 -1.63
C ALA A 527 0.52 -13.64 -0.31
N ALA A 528 -0.18 -13.53 0.83
CA ALA A 528 0.44 -13.43 2.14
C ALA A 528 1.32 -14.66 2.47
N LEU A 529 0.84 -15.88 2.22
CA LEU A 529 1.60 -17.10 2.44
C LEU A 529 2.88 -17.17 1.59
N ILE A 530 2.80 -16.78 0.31
CA ILE A 530 3.97 -16.74 -0.58
C ILE A 530 5.05 -15.83 0.02
N VAL A 531 4.69 -14.64 0.48
CA VAL A 531 5.64 -13.69 1.07
C VAL A 531 6.24 -14.22 2.36
N VAL A 532 5.38 -14.69 3.28
CA VAL A 532 5.82 -15.16 4.62
C VAL A 532 6.81 -16.31 4.51
N ILE A 533 6.69 -17.16 3.48
CA ILE A 533 7.65 -18.23 3.20
C ILE A 533 8.86 -17.69 2.44
N ALA A 534 8.65 -16.88 1.41
CA ALA A 534 9.73 -16.48 0.51
C ALA A 534 10.78 -15.57 1.19
N PHE A 535 10.41 -14.66 2.09
CA PHE A 535 11.37 -13.77 2.77
C PHE A 535 12.42 -14.56 3.58
N PRO A 536 12.03 -15.42 4.55
CA PRO A 536 12.99 -16.23 5.29
C PRO A 536 13.76 -17.22 4.42
N THR A 537 13.12 -17.83 3.41
CA THR A 537 13.80 -18.77 2.51
C THR A 537 14.87 -18.07 1.68
N VAL A 538 14.57 -16.91 1.10
CA VAL A 538 15.54 -16.15 0.32
C VAL A 538 16.67 -15.62 1.20
N ALA A 539 16.36 -15.15 2.42
CA ALA A 539 17.38 -14.77 3.40
C ALA A 539 18.30 -15.95 3.74
N TYR A 540 17.74 -17.14 3.98
CA TYR A 540 18.53 -18.34 4.28
C TYR A 540 19.44 -18.72 3.12
N MET A 541 18.93 -18.74 1.88
CA MET A 541 19.74 -19.02 0.69
C MET A 541 20.86 -17.99 0.49
N CYS A 542 20.58 -16.72 0.79
CA CYS A 542 21.58 -15.65 0.73
C CYS A 542 22.62 -15.79 1.86
N GLY A 543 22.22 -16.17 3.07
CA GLY A 543 23.14 -16.45 4.18
C GLY A 543 24.08 -17.60 3.84
N VAL A 544 23.54 -18.73 3.33
CA VAL A 544 24.36 -19.86 2.85
C VAL A 544 25.32 -19.44 1.75
N TYR A 545 24.88 -18.56 0.84
CA TYR A 545 25.74 -18.01 -0.21
C TYR A 545 26.90 -17.19 0.37
N LEU A 546 26.65 -16.32 1.36
CA LEU A 546 27.70 -15.53 2.01
C LEU A 546 28.70 -16.42 2.76
N VAL A 547 28.24 -17.49 3.41
CA VAL A 547 29.13 -18.47 4.06
C VAL A 547 30.05 -19.14 3.03
N GLU A 548 29.50 -19.59 1.90
CA GLU A 548 30.28 -20.36 0.91
C GLU A 548 31.24 -19.49 0.09
N PHE A 549 30.84 -18.26 -0.28
CA PHE A 549 31.60 -17.42 -1.22
C PHE A 549 32.39 -16.30 -0.55
N GLU A 550 32.02 -15.89 0.66
CA GLU A 550 32.70 -14.81 1.40
C GLU A 550 33.26 -15.28 2.75
N ASP A 551 33.23 -16.58 3.05
CA ASP A 551 33.75 -17.20 4.30
C ASP A 551 33.17 -16.58 5.58
N ALA A 552 31.91 -16.13 5.50
CA ALA A 552 31.23 -15.46 6.62
C ALA A 552 30.76 -16.45 7.69
N ASP A 553 30.70 -16.00 8.96
CA ASP A 553 30.08 -16.77 10.04
C ASP A 553 28.57 -17.02 9.73
N PRO A 554 28.04 -18.25 9.92
CA PRO A 554 26.67 -18.58 9.55
C PRO A 554 25.57 -17.73 10.22
N ASP A 555 25.74 -17.39 11.50
CA ASP A 555 24.75 -16.62 12.24
C ASP A 555 24.76 -15.14 11.77
N LEU A 556 25.96 -14.57 11.63
CA LEU A 556 26.15 -13.20 11.13
C LEU A 556 25.72 -13.05 9.66
N ALA A 557 26.07 -14.03 8.81
CA ALA A 557 25.67 -14.06 7.41
C ALA A 557 24.15 -14.12 7.25
N PHE A 558 23.46 -14.91 8.07
CA PHE A 558 22.00 -14.96 8.06
C PHE A 558 21.39 -13.64 8.55
N PHE A 559 21.97 -13.00 9.56
CA PHE A 559 21.56 -11.68 10.03
C PHE A 559 21.61 -10.63 8.91
N ASP A 560 22.75 -10.51 8.23
CA ASP A 560 22.96 -9.53 7.16
C ASP A 560 22.09 -9.86 5.94
N ALA A 561 21.95 -11.15 5.58
CA ALA A 561 21.04 -11.57 4.53
C ALA A 561 19.58 -11.15 4.80
N VAL A 562 19.12 -11.23 6.05
CA VAL A 562 17.80 -10.72 6.47
C VAL A 562 17.76 -9.20 6.34
N GLY A 563 18.78 -8.48 6.82
CA GLY A 563 18.89 -7.02 6.67
C GLY A 563 18.77 -6.58 5.20
N ILE A 564 19.42 -7.29 4.29
CA ILE A 564 19.43 -7.00 2.85
C ILE A 564 18.06 -7.22 2.22
N ILE A 565 17.45 -8.42 2.36
CA ILE A 565 16.16 -8.71 1.71
C ILE A 565 15.00 -7.94 2.33
N THR A 566 15.08 -7.60 3.62
CA THR A 566 14.03 -6.82 4.30
C THR A 566 14.21 -5.32 4.12
N THR A 567 15.33 -4.87 3.52
CA THR A 567 15.78 -3.47 3.55
C THR A 567 15.73 -2.94 4.98
N GLY A 568 16.29 -3.72 5.91
CA GLY A 568 16.27 -3.52 7.36
C GLY A 568 17.36 -2.59 7.88
N GLY A 569 18.46 -2.45 7.13
CA GLY A 569 19.59 -1.57 7.41
C GLY A 569 20.52 -1.97 8.56
N LEU A 570 20.06 -2.79 9.50
CA LEU A 570 20.95 -3.37 10.51
C LEU A 570 21.90 -4.38 9.87
N SER A 571 23.15 -4.37 10.30
CA SER A 571 24.20 -5.27 9.82
C SER A 571 25.21 -5.56 10.94
N THR A 572 25.79 -6.74 10.87
CA THR A 572 26.88 -7.23 11.70
C THR A 572 28.26 -6.94 11.09
N GLY A 573 28.31 -6.32 9.90
CA GLY A 573 29.55 -5.99 9.20
C GLY A 573 30.09 -7.12 8.31
N VAL A 574 29.24 -8.08 7.92
CA VAL A 574 29.65 -9.17 7.00
C VAL A 574 29.90 -8.64 5.59
N VAL A 575 29.18 -7.58 5.19
CA VAL A 575 29.29 -6.98 3.86
C VAL A 575 30.04 -5.66 3.93
N ASP A 576 31.21 -5.62 3.31
CA ASP A 576 32.19 -4.53 3.41
C ASP A 576 32.89 -4.24 2.06
N PHE A 577 33.96 -3.44 2.07
CA PHE A 577 34.74 -3.14 0.88
C PHE A 577 35.52 -4.33 0.32
N GLU A 578 35.84 -5.35 1.12
CA GLU A 578 36.57 -6.55 0.70
C GLU A 578 35.66 -7.60 0.06
N THR A 579 34.36 -7.56 0.37
CA THR A 579 33.35 -8.44 -0.22
C THR A 579 33.43 -8.39 -1.75
N SER A 580 33.36 -9.55 -2.39
CA SER A 580 33.58 -9.62 -3.83
C SER A 580 32.57 -8.79 -4.67
N ALA A 581 33.01 -8.26 -5.82
CA ALA A 581 32.14 -7.45 -6.69
C ALA A 581 30.85 -8.15 -7.13
N HIS A 582 30.93 -9.45 -7.42
CA HIS A 582 29.78 -10.23 -7.88
C HIS A 582 28.74 -10.38 -6.76
N THR A 583 29.18 -10.59 -5.52
CA THR A 583 28.32 -10.63 -4.34
C THR A 583 27.67 -9.27 -4.10
N LYS A 584 28.42 -8.16 -4.11
CA LYS A 584 27.85 -6.81 -3.97
C LYS A 584 26.75 -6.52 -5.00
N ILE A 585 26.94 -6.89 -6.27
CA ILE A 585 25.92 -6.72 -7.31
C ILE A 585 24.67 -7.59 -7.02
N LEU A 586 24.87 -8.84 -6.60
CA LEU A 586 23.77 -9.75 -6.22
C LEU A 586 22.96 -9.19 -5.06
N LEU A 587 23.63 -8.75 -3.98
CA LEU A 587 23.00 -8.17 -2.80
C LEU A 587 22.27 -6.86 -3.15
N SER A 588 22.82 -6.05 -4.05
CA SER A 588 22.16 -4.84 -4.58
C SER A 588 20.82 -5.16 -5.24
N MET A 589 20.80 -6.20 -6.08
CA MET A 589 19.57 -6.66 -6.71
C MET A 589 18.60 -7.24 -5.69
N LEU A 590 19.12 -7.90 -4.65
CA LEU A 590 18.32 -8.44 -3.56
C LEU A 590 17.60 -7.34 -2.75
N MET A 591 18.29 -6.24 -2.43
CA MET A 591 17.68 -5.06 -1.81
C MET A 591 16.55 -4.48 -2.68
N ILE A 592 16.78 -4.34 -3.99
CA ILE A 592 15.77 -3.86 -4.93
C ILE A 592 14.55 -4.79 -4.91
N PHE A 593 14.74 -6.11 -4.96
CA PHE A 593 13.63 -7.07 -4.92
C PHE A 593 12.89 -7.10 -3.58
N GLY A 594 13.61 -6.98 -2.47
CA GLY A 594 13.06 -6.86 -1.13
C GLY A 594 12.09 -5.69 -1.03
N ARG A 595 12.51 -4.53 -1.55
CA ARG A 595 11.74 -3.30 -1.53
C ARG A 595 10.43 -3.36 -2.32
N LEU A 596 10.39 -4.16 -3.38
CA LEU A 596 9.18 -4.31 -4.21
C LEU A 596 8.04 -5.04 -3.52
N GLU A 597 8.32 -5.66 -2.37
CA GLU A 597 7.54 -6.74 -1.78
C GLU A 597 7.43 -7.90 -2.79
N ILE A 598 7.89 -9.11 -2.46
CA ILE A 598 8.00 -10.28 -3.36
C ILE A 598 6.76 -10.50 -4.27
N ILE A 599 5.57 -10.09 -3.84
CA ILE A 599 4.34 -10.11 -4.65
C ILE A 599 4.43 -9.28 -5.95
N ALA A 600 5.00 -8.07 -5.93
CA ALA A 600 5.17 -7.27 -7.14
C ALA A 600 6.09 -7.97 -8.15
N LEU A 601 7.14 -8.62 -7.65
CA LEU A 601 8.04 -9.45 -8.45
C LEU A 601 7.29 -10.64 -9.08
N VAL A 602 6.46 -11.35 -8.30
CA VAL A 602 5.65 -12.46 -8.81
C VAL A 602 4.62 -11.98 -9.84
N TYR A 603 3.99 -10.81 -9.65
CA TYR A 603 3.08 -10.23 -10.64
C TYR A 603 3.81 -9.80 -11.93
N ALA A 604 5.04 -9.29 -11.82
CA ALA A 604 5.85 -8.88 -12.96
C ALA A 604 6.28 -10.09 -13.82
N ILE A 605 6.84 -11.12 -13.17
CA ILE A 605 7.47 -12.28 -13.81
C ILE A 605 6.45 -13.38 -14.16
N ALA A 606 5.58 -13.73 -13.23
CA ALA A 606 4.72 -14.91 -13.34
C ALA A 606 3.24 -14.61 -13.02
N PRO A 607 2.56 -13.75 -13.81
CA PRO A 607 1.19 -13.31 -13.55
C PRO A 607 0.18 -14.46 -13.50
N ARG A 608 0.48 -15.59 -14.17
CA ARG A 608 -0.37 -16.79 -14.20
C ARG A 608 -0.46 -17.51 -12.85
N ILE A 609 0.52 -17.33 -11.94
CA ILE A 609 0.54 -17.97 -10.62
C ILE A 609 -0.51 -17.35 -9.69
N ILE A 610 -0.71 -16.03 -9.79
CA ILE A 610 -1.66 -15.30 -8.93
C ILE A 610 -3.01 -15.05 -9.64
N GLY A 611 -3.02 -14.99 -10.98
CA GLY A 611 -4.19 -14.71 -11.80
C GLY A 611 -4.67 -15.91 -12.61
N ARG A 612 -5.37 -16.84 -11.96
CA ARG A 612 -6.40 -17.64 -12.63
C ARG A 612 -7.72 -17.38 -11.90
N ASN A 613 -8.62 -16.67 -12.59
CA ASN A 613 -10.05 -16.82 -12.38
C ASN A 613 -10.46 -18.22 -12.81
#